data_AF-L1P5I6-F1
#
_entry.id   AF-L1P5I6-F1
#
_cell.length_a   1.000
_cell.length_b   1.000
_cell.length_c   1.000
_cell.angle_alpha   90.00
_cell.angle_beta   90.00
_cell.angle_gamma   90.00
#
_symmetry.space_group_name_H-M   'P 1'
#
loop_
_entity.id
_entity.type
_entity.pdbx_description
1 polymer ?
#
loop_
_entity_poly.entity_id
_entity_poly.type
_entity_poly.pdbx_seq_one_letter_code
_entity_poly.pdbx_strand_id
1 'polypeptide(L)'
;MSSFDDTTDTISSIKRDTIVNKDTIAPIQVPKEETDEATKMILEFYDKYIRLQDKMLCHDCQEELIKIKKRYLSNKLIKKIKPTEDRDMDFIVDAQDVFIEWLDSIKVKKINSKRYNVYLFNFYDNRYDSIQLKVAKKKDRYIIDDIIF
;
A
#
# COMPACT_ATOMS: atom_id res chain seq x y z
N MET A 1 -25.59 -33.52 64.21
CA MET A 1 -26.25 -32.20 64.10
C MET A 1 -26.68 -32.03 62.65
N SER A 2 -27.94 -32.36 62.34
CA SER A 2 -28.59 -32.02 61.08
C SER A 2 -29.40 -30.75 61.32
N SER A 3 -29.35 -29.80 60.39
CA SER A 3 -30.12 -28.57 60.51
C SER A 3 -30.49 -28.02 59.13
N PHE A 4 -31.70 -27.47 59.11
CA PHE A 4 -32.38 -26.68 58.08
C PHE A 4 -33.15 -27.44 57.00
N ASP A 5 -34.38 -27.82 57.36
CA ASP A 5 -35.54 -27.57 56.50
C ASP A 5 -35.90 -26.08 56.59
N ASP A 6 -36.16 -25.40 55.46
CA ASP A 6 -37.45 -24.71 55.27
C ASP A 6 -37.67 -24.30 53.79
N THR A 7 -38.70 -24.92 53.24
CA THR A 7 -39.74 -24.56 52.27
C THR A 7 -39.61 -23.39 51.28
N THR A 8 -40.17 -23.69 50.11
CA THR A 8 -40.30 -23.00 48.83
C THR A 8 -41.16 -21.74 48.81
N ASP A 9 -40.76 -20.75 47.99
CA ASP A 9 -41.68 -19.76 47.42
C ASP A 9 -41.49 -19.56 45.90
N THR A 10 -42.45 -20.13 45.18
CA THR A 10 -43.23 -19.57 44.06
C THR A 10 -42.51 -18.83 42.91
N ILE A 11 -42.49 -19.53 41.77
CA ILE A 11 -42.24 -19.00 40.42
C ILE A 11 -43.36 -18.02 40.03
N SER A 12 -43.02 -16.77 39.72
CA SER A 12 -43.89 -15.85 38.98
C SER A 12 -43.23 -15.46 37.65
N SER A 13 -43.96 -15.74 36.58
CA SER A 13 -43.57 -15.72 35.18
C SER A 13 -43.18 -14.33 34.69
N ILE A 14 -41.90 -14.14 34.37
CA ILE A 14 -41.45 -13.01 33.54
C ILE A 14 -41.78 -13.37 32.08
N LYS A 15 -42.84 -12.76 31.54
CA LYS A 15 -43.10 -12.73 30.10
C LYS A 15 -41.92 -12.04 29.41
N ARG A 16 -41.16 -12.79 28.61
CA ARG A 16 -40.22 -12.22 27.64
C ARG A 16 -41.02 -11.82 26.41
N ASP A 17 -41.42 -10.55 26.34
CA ASP A 17 -41.86 -9.97 25.07
C ASP A 17 -40.61 -9.73 24.23
N THR A 18 -40.25 -10.76 23.48
CA THR A 18 -39.26 -10.71 22.42
C THR A 18 -39.82 -9.84 21.29
N ILE A 19 -39.55 -8.55 21.32
CA ILE A 19 -39.68 -7.70 20.13
C ILE A 19 -38.38 -7.85 19.34
N VAL A 20 -38.31 -8.88 18.49
CA VAL A 20 -37.35 -8.89 17.38
C VAL A 20 -37.86 -7.84 16.40
N ASN A 21 -37.30 -6.64 16.47
CA ASN A 21 -37.46 -5.68 15.40
C ASN A 21 -36.67 -6.24 14.21
N LYS A 22 -37.39 -6.79 13.22
CA LYS A 22 -36.83 -7.37 12.00
C LYS A 22 -36.48 -6.24 11.03
N ASP A 23 -35.69 -5.29 11.49
CA ASP A 23 -35.07 -4.29 10.64
C ASP A 23 -33.85 -4.94 9.99
N THR A 24 -34.10 -5.44 8.78
CA THR A 24 -33.14 -5.72 7.71
C THR A 24 -31.73 -5.19 7.97
N ILE A 25 -30.85 -6.04 8.48
CA ILE A 25 -29.41 -5.76 8.45
C ILE A 25 -28.98 -6.00 7.00
N ALA A 26 -29.03 -4.93 6.19
CA ALA A 26 -28.35 -4.94 4.90
C ALA A 26 -26.87 -5.27 5.16
N PRO A 27 -26.23 -6.16 4.37
CA PRO A 27 -24.80 -6.40 4.50
C PRO A 27 -24.08 -5.05 4.44
N ILE A 28 -23.22 -4.77 5.42
CA ILE A 28 -22.33 -3.61 5.38
C ILE A 28 -21.45 -3.82 4.15
N GLN A 29 -21.83 -3.18 3.04
CA GLN A 29 -20.93 -3.02 1.91
C GLN A 29 -19.85 -2.07 2.38
N VAL A 30 -18.74 -2.63 2.87
CA VAL A 30 -17.49 -1.88 2.97
C VAL A 30 -17.30 -1.26 1.59
N PRO A 31 -17.30 0.07 1.44
CA PRO A 31 -17.06 0.67 0.14
C PRO A 31 -15.75 0.07 -0.37
N LYS A 32 -15.77 -0.58 -1.54
CA LYS A 32 -14.52 -0.91 -2.24
C LYS A 32 -13.81 0.44 -2.36
N GLU A 33 -12.72 0.61 -1.62
CA GLU A 33 -11.89 1.79 -1.71
C GLU A 33 -11.54 1.96 -3.18
N GLU A 34 -12.16 2.95 -3.83
CA GLU A 34 -11.77 3.31 -5.17
C GLU A 34 -10.34 3.82 -5.05
N THR A 35 -9.38 3.01 -5.51
CA THR A 35 -7.96 3.33 -5.44
C THR A 35 -7.75 4.70 -6.06
N ASP A 36 -7.24 5.66 -5.29
CA ASP A 36 -7.14 7.03 -5.79
C ASP A 36 -6.16 7.13 -6.96
N GLU A 37 -6.39 8.07 -7.87
CA GLU A 37 -5.63 8.19 -9.12
C GLU A 37 -4.10 8.31 -8.92
N ALA A 38 -3.65 8.88 -7.80
CA ALA A 38 -2.23 8.92 -7.48
C ALA A 38 -1.69 7.53 -7.12
N THR A 39 -2.46 6.73 -6.37
CA THR A 39 -2.10 5.34 -6.05
C THR A 39 -2.04 4.48 -7.30
N LYS A 40 -3.02 4.62 -8.23
CA LYS A 40 -2.98 3.94 -9.54
C LYS A 40 -1.72 4.31 -10.33
N MET A 41 -1.37 5.60 -10.37
CA MET A 41 -0.16 6.09 -11.03
C MET A 41 1.13 5.53 -10.41
N ILE A 42 1.21 5.46 -9.07
CA ILE A 42 2.37 4.88 -8.37
C ILE A 42 2.50 3.40 -8.72
N LEU A 43 1.42 2.63 -8.63
CA LEU A 43 1.44 1.20 -8.95
C LEU A 43 1.84 0.94 -10.41
N GLU A 44 1.29 1.71 -11.35
CA GLU A 44 1.64 1.60 -12.78
C GLU A 44 3.13 1.92 -13.02
N PHE A 45 3.67 2.93 -12.32
CA PHE A 45 5.08 3.26 -12.39
C PHE A 45 5.96 2.10 -11.91
N TYR A 46 5.69 1.55 -10.73
CA TYR A 46 6.49 0.45 -10.17
C TYR A 46 6.38 -0.83 -11.00
N ASP A 47 5.20 -1.19 -11.51
CA ASP A 47 5.03 -2.35 -12.42
C ASP A 47 5.92 -2.21 -13.65
N LYS A 48 5.84 -1.07 -14.36
CA LYS A 48 6.66 -0.82 -15.54
C LYS A 48 8.15 -0.76 -15.22
N TYR A 49 8.51 -0.14 -14.09
CA TYR A 49 9.88 0.04 -13.66
C TYR A 49 10.55 -1.30 -13.33
N ILE A 50 9.93 -2.08 -12.44
CA ILE A 50 10.46 -3.35 -11.97
C ILE A 50 10.55 -4.37 -13.11
N ARG A 51 9.52 -4.49 -13.95
CA ARG A 51 9.56 -5.39 -15.14
C ARG A 51 10.66 -5.04 -16.13
N LEU A 52 11.03 -3.76 -16.24
CA LEU A 52 12.10 -3.35 -17.14
C LEU A 52 13.48 -3.57 -16.52
N GLN A 53 13.63 -3.29 -15.22
CA GLN A 53 14.87 -3.56 -14.47
C GLN A 53 15.18 -5.06 -14.39
N ASP A 54 14.16 -5.91 -14.17
CA ASP A 54 14.31 -7.38 -14.16
C ASP A 54 14.84 -7.94 -15.50
N LYS A 55 14.50 -7.28 -16.60
CA LYS A 55 14.96 -7.66 -17.96
C LYS A 55 16.35 -7.17 -18.31
N MET A 56 17.06 -6.47 -17.41
CA MET A 56 18.20 -5.63 -17.78
C MET A 56 19.50 -6.42 -18.04
N LEU A 57 19.49 -7.18 -19.14
CA LEU A 57 20.65 -7.64 -19.91
C LEU A 57 20.68 -6.99 -21.32
N CYS A 58 19.80 -6.01 -21.60
CA CYS A 58 19.53 -5.47 -22.94
C CYS A 58 19.89 -3.98 -23.09
N HIS A 59 20.53 -3.59 -24.21
CA HIS A 59 20.97 -2.21 -24.49
C HIS A 59 19.79 -1.24 -24.71
N ASP A 60 18.77 -1.66 -25.46
CA ASP A 60 17.59 -0.84 -25.80
C ASP A 60 16.71 -0.52 -24.58
N CYS A 61 16.85 -1.29 -23.50
CA CYS A 61 16.15 -1.13 -22.24
C CYS A 61 16.48 0.23 -21.56
N GLN A 62 17.66 0.82 -21.81
CA GLN A 62 18.05 2.09 -21.21
C GLN A 62 17.19 3.27 -21.70
N GLU A 63 16.86 3.31 -22.99
CA GLU A 63 16.00 4.36 -23.52
C GLU A 63 14.57 4.27 -22.99
N GLU A 64 14.05 3.05 -22.89
CA GLU A 64 12.73 2.79 -22.30
C GLU A 64 12.68 3.20 -20.83
N LEU A 65 13.75 2.91 -20.07
CA LEU A 65 13.87 3.29 -18.67
C LEU A 65 13.86 4.82 -18.53
N ILE A 66 14.58 5.53 -19.41
CA ILE A 66 14.55 7.00 -19.47
C ILE A 66 13.14 7.51 -19.79
N LYS A 67 12.42 6.89 -20.74
CA LYS A 67 11.05 7.26 -21.11
C LYS A 67 10.07 7.04 -19.94
N ILE A 68 10.19 5.94 -19.21
CA ILE A 68 9.40 5.65 -18.01
C ILE A 68 9.71 6.68 -16.92
N LYS A 69 10.99 6.89 -16.56
CA LYS A 69 11.38 7.87 -15.55
C LYS A 69 10.85 9.28 -15.90
N LYS A 70 11.00 9.74 -17.14
CA LYS A 70 10.48 11.05 -17.59
C LYS A 70 8.96 11.15 -17.60
N ARG A 71 8.23 10.03 -17.71
CA ARG A 71 6.76 10.01 -17.70
C ARG A 71 6.20 10.17 -16.29
N TYR A 72 6.81 9.52 -15.30
CA TYR A 72 6.27 9.40 -13.94
C TYR A 72 6.99 10.25 -12.90
N LEU A 73 8.26 10.62 -13.11
CA LEU A 73 9.07 11.35 -12.14
C LEU A 73 9.23 12.82 -12.54
N SER A 74 9.39 13.70 -11.55
CA SER A 74 9.78 15.09 -11.79
C SER A 74 11.22 15.19 -12.28
N ASN A 75 11.53 16.20 -13.11
CA ASN A 75 12.92 16.48 -13.52
C ASN A 75 13.82 16.79 -12.31
N LYS A 76 13.27 17.35 -11.23
CA LYS A 76 13.99 17.57 -9.98
C LYS A 76 14.39 16.23 -9.36
N LEU A 77 13.44 15.30 -9.24
CA LEU A 77 13.70 13.97 -8.69
C LEU A 77 14.69 13.21 -9.55
N ILE A 78 14.53 13.17 -10.88
CA ILE A 78 15.46 12.48 -11.79
C ILE A 78 16.90 12.96 -11.59
N LYS A 79 17.12 14.26 -11.36
CA LYS A 79 18.45 14.80 -11.06
C LYS A 79 18.95 14.38 -9.67
N LYS A 80 18.06 14.31 -8.68
CA LYS A 80 18.35 13.92 -7.29
C LYS A 80 18.81 12.47 -7.18
N ILE A 81 18.17 11.56 -7.90
CA ILE A 81 18.44 10.11 -7.85
C ILE A 81 19.42 9.64 -8.93
N LYS A 82 20.24 10.54 -9.46
CA LYS A 82 21.31 10.13 -10.38
C LYS A 82 22.28 9.22 -9.63
N PRO A 83 22.79 8.16 -10.27
CA PRO A 83 23.87 7.36 -9.71
C PRO A 83 25.05 8.27 -9.35
N THR A 84 25.63 8.01 -8.19
CA THR A 84 26.87 8.64 -7.70
C THR A 84 27.89 7.55 -7.45
N GLU A 85 29.18 7.85 -7.61
CA GLU A 85 30.26 6.87 -7.39
C GLU A 85 30.20 6.23 -5.99
N ASP A 86 29.67 6.95 -4.98
CA ASP A 86 29.62 6.50 -3.59
C ASP A 86 28.41 5.63 -3.23
N ARG A 87 27.44 5.42 -4.14
CA ARG A 87 26.21 4.71 -3.80
C ARG A 87 25.73 3.80 -4.92
N ASP A 88 26.02 2.52 -4.73
CA ASP A 88 25.56 1.43 -5.59
C ASP A 88 24.16 0.94 -5.17
N MET A 89 23.19 1.87 -5.04
CA MET A 89 21.79 1.53 -4.73
C MET A 89 20.83 2.28 -5.65
N ASP A 90 19.77 1.59 -6.07
CA ASP A 90 18.65 2.20 -6.78
C ASP A 90 17.70 2.88 -5.79
N PHE A 91 17.77 4.20 -5.73
CA PHE A 91 16.93 5.04 -4.88
C PHE A 91 15.40 4.88 -5.07
N ILE A 92 14.95 4.34 -6.20
CA ILE A 92 13.51 4.14 -6.48
C ILE A 92 12.95 2.95 -5.70
N VAL A 93 13.78 1.94 -5.47
CA VAL A 93 13.44 0.70 -4.75
C VAL A 93 14.20 0.55 -3.43
N ASP A 94 15.13 1.46 -3.14
CA ASP A 94 16.04 1.46 -1.98
C ASP A 94 16.76 0.12 -1.78
N ALA A 95 17.29 -0.42 -2.89
CA ALA A 95 17.95 -1.71 -2.94
C ALA A 95 19.06 -1.74 -4.01
N GLN A 96 19.96 -2.72 -3.90
CA GLN A 96 20.99 -2.99 -4.93
C GLN A 96 20.37 -3.76 -6.11
N ASP A 97 19.65 -4.83 -5.80
CA ASP A 97 18.99 -5.70 -6.77
C ASP A 97 17.49 -5.40 -6.88
N VAL A 98 16.94 -5.64 -8.07
CA VAL A 98 15.49 -5.56 -8.32
C VAL A 98 14.94 -6.97 -8.43
N PHE A 99 13.88 -7.26 -7.66
CA PHE A 99 13.18 -8.55 -7.66
C PHE A 99 11.80 -8.38 -8.29
N ILE A 100 11.49 -9.18 -9.30
CA ILE A 100 10.18 -9.15 -9.98
C ILE A 100 9.05 -9.57 -9.04
N GLU A 101 9.35 -10.43 -8.06
CA GLU A 101 8.45 -10.95 -7.02
C GLU A 101 7.93 -9.85 -6.09
N TRP A 102 8.55 -8.67 -6.06
CA TRP A 102 7.97 -7.51 -5.38
C TRP A 102 6.59 -7.13 -5.94
N LEU A 103 6.33 -7.36 -7.23
CA LEU A 103 5.03 -7.04 -7.83
C LEU A 103 3.88 -7.88 -7.27
N ASP A 104 4.16 -9.08 -6.76
CA ASP A 104 3.15 -9.94 -6.15
C ASP A 104 2.69 -9.42 -4.78
N SER A 105 3.50 -8.58 -4.14
CA SER A 105 3.33 -8.19 -2.73
C SER A 105 3.40 -6.69 -2.47
N ILE A 106 3.62 -5.88 -3.51
CA ILE A 106 3.74 -4.42 -3.43
C ILE A 106 2.47 -3.80 -2.84
N LYS A 107 2.65 -2.88 -1.89
CA LYS A 107 1.55 -2.13 -1.27
C LYS A 107 1.83 -0.65 -1.34
N VAL A 108 0.78 0.14 -1.59
CA VAL A 108 0.85 1.60 -1.55
C VAL A 108 -0.14 2.09 -0.50
N LYS A 109 0.34 2.88 0.47
CA LYS A 109 -0.48 3.50 1.51
C LYS A 109 -0.40 5.01 1.40
N LYS A 110 -1.54 5.64 1.20
CA LYS A 110 -1.68 7.10 1.29
C LYS A 110 -1.50 7.56 2.73
N ILE A 111 -0.62 8.53 2.95
CA ILE A 111 -0.45 9.21 4.24
C ILE A 111 -1.31 10.47 4.26
N ASN A 112 -1.23 11.25 3.18
CA ASN A 112 -2.06 12.43 2.94
C ASN A 112 -2.15 12.72 1.44
N SER A 113 -2.74 13.85 1.06
CA SER A 113 -2.94 14.23 -0.35
C SER A 113 -1.65 14.31 -1.18
N LYS A 114 -0.48 14.46 -0.55
CA LYS A 114 0.82 14.62 -1.21
C LYS A 114 1.84 13.55 -0.84
N ARG A 115 1.56 12.65 0.10
CA ARG A 115 2.54 11.68 0.62
C ARG A 115 1.99 10.27 0.64
N TYR A 116 2.82 9.34 0.18
CA TYR A 116 2.50 7.92 0.05
C TYR A 116 3.70 7.11 0.53
N ASN A 117 3.46 5.97 1.16
CA ASN A 117 4.47 4.94 1.36
C ASN A 117 4.26 3.84 0.34
N VAL A 118 5.33 3.42 -0.33
CA VAL A 118 5.39 2.18 -1.11
C VAL A 118 6.11 1.15 -0.26
N TYR A 119 5.51 -0.02 -0.07
CA TYR A 119 6.10 -1.10 0.69
C TYR A 119 6.55 -2.20 -0.27
N LEU A 120 7.84 -2.52 -0.20
CA LEU A 120 8.46 -3.63 -0.90
C LEU A 120 8.89 -4.67 0.13
N PHE A 121 8.74 -5.95 -0.21
CA PHE A 121 9.04 -7.02 0.71
C PHE A 121 10.54 -7.33 0.70
N ASN A 122 11.20 -7.16 1.85
CA ASN A 122 12.59 -7.52 2.02
C ASN A 122 12.69 -9.03 2.32
N PHE A 123 13.21 -9.78 1.34
CA PHE A 123 13.34 -11.23 1.41
C PHE A 123 14.40 -11.70 2.43
N TYR A 124 15.38 -10.85 2.77
CA TYR A 124 16.42 -11.18 3.75
C TYR A 124 15.92 -11.05 5.18
N ASP A 125 15.23 -9.94 5.47
CA ASP A 125 14.74 -9.61 6.81
C ASP A 125 13.29 -10.10 7.06
N ASN A 126 12.65 -10.70 6.06
CA ASN A 126 11.28 -11.21 6.11
C ASN A 126 10.27 -10.15 6.62
N ARG A 127 10.43 -8.91 6.15
CA ARG A 127 9.58 -7.76 6.54
C ARG A 127 9.32 -6.85 5.34
N TYR A 128 8.36 -5.95 5.49
CA TYR A 128 8.18 -4.85 4.53
C TYR A 128 9.04 -3.66 4.92
N ASP A 129 9.90 -3.22 4.00
CA ASP A 129 10.52 -1.91 4.06
C ASP A 129 9.64 -0.90 3.30
N SER A 130 9.82 0.39 3.57
CA SER A 130 8.95 1.43 3.01
C SER A 130 9.72 2.59 2.41
N ILE A 131 9.31 2.99 1.22
CA ILE A 131 9.85 4.13 0.48
C ILE A 131 8.80 5.23 0.52
N GLN A 132 9.14 6.36 1.14
CA GLN A 132 8.22 7.47 1.24
C GLN A 132 8.33 8.39 0.02
N LEU A 133 7.21 8.52 -0.69
CA LEU A 133 7.06 9.33 -1.88
C LEU A 133 6.34 10.63 -1.56
N LYS A 134 6.79 11.71 -2.20
CA LYS A 134 6.00 12.93 -2.37
C LYS A 134 5.44 12.95 -3.80
N VAL A 135 4.13 13.13 -3.94
CA VAL A 135 3.48 13.27 -5.24
C VAL A 135 3.01 14.70 -5.49
N ALA A 136 2.94 15.07 -6.76
CA ALA A 136 2.38 16.34 -7.22
C ALA A 136 1.40 16.09 -8.37
N LYS A 137 0.29 16.84 -8.37
CA LYS A 137 -0.62 16.90 -9.52
C LYS A 137 -0.07 17.93 -10.51
N LYS A 138 0.20 17.52 -11.75
CA LYS A 138 0.60 18.38 -12.86
C LYS A 138 -0.42 18.26 -13.98
N LYS A 139 -1.20 19.33 -14.19
CA LYS A 139 -2.36 19.32 -15.10
C LYS A 139 -3.27 18.14 -14.73
N ASP A 140 -3.51 17.23 -15.66
CA ASP A 140 -4.46 16.12 -15.53
C ASP A 140 -3.81 14.81 -15.03
N ARG A 141 -2.54 14.83 -14.62
CA ARG A 141 -1.83 13.64 -14.13
C ARG A 141 -1.09 13.87 -12.82
N TYR A 142 -0.89 12.78 -12.07
CA TYR A 142 0.04 12.77 -10.95
C TYR A 142 1.45 12.40 -11.42
N ILE A 143 2.45 12.88 -10.69
CA ILE A 143 3.85 12.48 -10.82
C ILE A 143 4.46 12.29 -9.43
N ILE A 144 5.53 11.50 -9.35
CA ILE A 144 6.38 11.41 -8.17
C ILE A 144 7.36 12.60 -8.21
N ASP A 145 7.23 13.49 -7.23
CA ASP A 145 7.96 14.74 -7.15
C ASP A 145 9.25 14.62 -6.33
N ASP A 146 9.26 13.74 -5.33
CA ASP A 146 10.40 13.49 -4.45
C ASP A 146 10.34 12.09 -3.82
N ILE A 147 11.52 11.58 -3.42
CA ILE A 147 11.68 10.39 -2.55
C ILE A 147 12.35 10.87 -1.27
N ILE A 148 11.80 10.50 -0.12
CA ILE A 148 12.26 10.97 1.19
C ILE A 148 13.15 9.89 1.80
N PHE A 149 14.41 10.27 2.09
CA PHE A 149 15.43 9.45 2.75
C PHE A 149 15.60 9.89 4.19
#